data_AF-A0A4Y8W8M6-F1
#
_entry.id   AF-A0A4Y8W8M6-F1
#
_cell.length_a   1.000
_cell.length_b   1.000
_cell.length_c   1.000
_cell.angle_alpha   90.00
_cell.angle_beta   90.00
_cell.angle_gamma   90.00
#
_symmetry.space_group_name_H-M   'P 1'
#
loop_
_entity.id
_entity.type
_entity.pdbx_description
1 polymer ?
#
loop_
_entity_poly.entity_id
_entity_poly.type
_entity_poly.pdbx_seq_one_letter_code
_entity_poly.pdbx_strand_id
1 'polypeptide(L)'
;MDSFQEILGKDVASCYIPLVESVLNNRNHTIYQFMSHSDFKTLQESDVDEANAQYIKEIIFRSHFASMSSIAKNLEWLKGMKFSYENGLYLPFSSSMRSLIESTADSFDALLHVGITLSEHNRVLNKKLKKGGGDFLTLTELEDVLIHYSHARRIGKGEKAPTTHKAKQPYEYIKSLDSKTGQKFYELYGELCQLTHPAAQGVLHMMPAISDSEFFFDERCGKEKIELLLKRNKDLMPDLIAFAFNPGLLTLKVLNHLDLSSCHSEYLKIVNFDAIPAWLRCKKHLNV
;
A
#
# COMPACT_ATOMS: atom_id res chain seq x y z
N MET A 1 -24.22 -4.54 -14.04
CA MET A 1 -23.80 -4.19 -12.66
C MET A 1 -22.31 -3.85 -12.74
N ASP A 2 -21.80 -2.87 -11.99
CA ASP A 2 -20.36 -2.55 -12.02
C ASP A 2 -19.58 -3.71 -11.42
N SER A 3 -18.65 -4.29 -12.19
CA SER A 3 -17.84 -5.45 -11.79
C SER A 3 -17.08 -5.24 -10.48
N PHE A 4 -16.72 -4.00 -10.12
CA PHE A 4 -16.13 -3.75 -8.80
C PHE A 4 -17.12 -4.00 -7.67
N GLN A 5 -18.41 -3.71 -7.85
CA GLN A 5 -19.44 -3.95 -6.82
C GLN A 5 -19.64 -5.44 -6.58
N GLU A 6 -19.53 -6.27 -7.61
CA GLU A 6 -19.60 -7.73 -7.49
C GLU A 6 -18.38 -8.31 -6.76
N ILE A 7 -17.19 -7.74 -7.00
CA ILE A 7 -15.93 -8.23 -6.42
C ILE A 7 -15.77 -7.77 -4.96
N LEU A 8 -16.12 -6.52 -4.66
CA LEU A 8 -15.81 -5.86 -3.39
C LEU A 8 -17.03 -5.69 -2.48
N GLY A 9 -18.23 -5.88 -3.02
CA GLY A 9 -19.46 -5.39 -2.41
C GLY A 9 -19.73 -3.92 -2.76
N LYS A 10 -21.01 -3.57 -2.83
CA LYS A 10 -21.48 -2.25 -3.27
C LYS A 10 -20.88 -1.10 -2.46
N ASP A 11 -20.93 -1.18 -1.13
CA ASP A 11 -20.52 -0.08 -0.25
C ASP A 11 -19.00 0.20 -0.36
N VAL A 12 -18.19 -0.86 -0.37
CA VAL A 12 -16.74 -0.77 -0.51
C VAL A 12 -16.36 -0.20 -1.87
N ALA A 13 -16.94 -0.74 -2.95
CA ALA A 13 -16.65 -0.28 -4.31
C ALA A 13 -17.06 1.19 -4.52
N SER A 14 -18.27 1.58 -4.08
CA SER A 14 -18.78 2.95 -4.23
C SER A 14 -18.00 3.97 -3.39
N CYS A 15 -17.36 3.56 -2.30
CA CYS A 15 -16.54 4.44 -1.48
C CYS A 15 -15.10 4.55 -2.00
N TYR A 16 -14.42 3.41 -2.15
CA TYR A 16 -12.98 3.40 -2.41
C TYR A 16 -12.62 3.69 -3.87
N ILE A 17 -13.33 3.09 -4.84
CA ILE A 17 -12.90 3.18 -6.25
C ILE A 17 -12.93 4.63 -6.75
N PRO A 18 -14.03 5.40 -6.59
CA PRO A 18 -14.04 6.80 -7.03
C PRO A 18 -13.03 7.66 -6.25
N LEU A 19 -12.83 7.38 -4.96
CA LEU A 19 -11.89 8.09 -4.10
C LEU A 19 -10.45 7.91 -4.60
N VAL A 20 -10.00 6.67 -4.78
CA VAL A 20 -8.61 6.39 -5.20
C VAL A 20 -8.35 6.87 -6.63
N GLU A 21 -9.32 6.72 -7.53
CA GLU A 21 -9.20 7.26 -8.88
C GLU A 21 -9.14 8.78 -8.88
N SER A 22 -9.94 9.46 -8.06
CA SER A 22 -9.89 10.92 -7.93
C SER A 22 -8.57 11.41 -7.35
N VAL A 23 -8.03 10.72 -6.33
CA VAL A 23 -6.71 11.05 -5.76
C VAL A 23 -5.61 10.92 -6.82
N LEU A 24 -5.61 9.83 -7.59
CA LEU A 24 -4.62 9.63 -8.65
C LEU A 24 -4.81 10.64 -9.78
N ASN A 25 -6.03 10.90 -10.23
CA ASN A 25 -6.31 11.81 -11.36
C ASN A 25 -6.06 13.29 -11.03
N ASN A 26 -6.23 13.69 -9.77
CA ASN A 26 -6.01 15.07 -9.30
C ASN A 26 -4.65 15.24 -8.59
N ARG A 27 -3.69 14.36 -8.85
CA ARG A 27 -2.37 14.43 -8.23
C ARG A 27 -1.57 15.61 -8.77
N ASN A 28 -0.75 16.20 -7.89
CA ASN A 28 0.31 17.09 -8.32
C ASN A 28 1.42 16.30 -9.02
N HIS A 29 2.02 16.89 -10.05
CA HIS A 29 3.22 16.34 -10.68
C HIS A 29 4.45 16.70 -9.84
N THR A 30 4.58 16.04 -8.69
CA THR A 30 5.67 16.24 -7.74
C THR A 30 6.98 15.70 -8.32
N ILE A 31 8.01 16.55 -8.37
CA ILE A 31 9.38 16.12 -8.66
C ILE A 31 10.07 15.84 -7.33
N TYR A 32 10.48 14.59 -7.13
CA TYR A 32 11.23 14.17 -5.94
C TYR A 32 12.72 14.37 -6.19
N GLN A 33 13.38 15.12 -5.33
CA GLN A 33 14.82 15.34 -5.37
C GLN A 33 15.44 14.91 -4.04
N PHE A 34 16.40 14.00 -4.13
CA PHE A 34 17.13 13.47 -2.99
C PHE A 34 18.60 13.86 -3.13
N MET A 35 19.16 14.45 -2.07
CA MET A 35 20.53 14.91 -2.01
C MET A 35 21.48 13.72 -1.88
N SER A 36 22.67 13.81 -2.47
CA SER A 36 23.70 12.81 -2.27
C SER A 36 24.23 12.86 -0.84
N HIS A 37 24.75 11.74 -0.32
CA HIS A 37 25.29 11.70 1.04
C HIS A 37 26.47 12.68 1.24
N SER A 38 27.32 12.85 0.23
CA SER A 38 28.45 13.79 0.28
C SER A 38 27.99 15.25 0.32
N ASP A 39 26.99 15.60 -0.48
CA ASP A 39 26.45 16.95 -0.50
C ASP A 39 25.74 17.27 0.80
N PHE A 40 24.98 16.29 1.33
CA PHE A 40 24.28 16.44 2.60
C PHE A 40 25.24 16.65 3.77
N LYS A 41 26.34 15.90 3.81
CA LYS A 41 27.37 16.07 4.85
C LYS A 41 28.01 17.45 4.78
N THR A 42 28.33 17.91 3.58
CA THR A 42 28.88 19.27 3.35
C THR A 42 27.89 20.34 3.81
N LEU A 43 26.61 20.17 3.51
CA LEU A 43 25.54 21.05 3.96
C LEU A 43 25.42 21.05 5.48
N GLN A 44 25.45 19.88 6.12
CA GLN A 44 25.35 19.75 7.59
C GLN A 44 26.51 20.45 8.32
N GLU A 45 27.72 20.43 7.76
CA GLU A 45 28.88 21.11 8.34
C GLU A 45 28.83 22.63 8.17
N SER A 46 28.11 23.13 7.15
CA SER A 46 28.08 24.55 6.78
C SER A 46 26.82 25.28 7.26
N ASP A 47 25.67 24.62 7.23
CA ASP A 47 24.36 25.14 7.64
C ASP A 47 23.48 23.98 8.16
N VAL A 48 23.50 23.79 9.47
CA VAL A 48 22.77 22.71 10.15
C VAL A 48 21.26 22.85 9.98
N ASP A 49 20.74 24.08 9.96
CA ASP A 49 19.31 24.33 9.83
C ASP A 49 18.83 24.02 8.41
N GLU A 50 19.61 24.37 7.39
CA GLU A 50 19.33 23.99 6.01
C GLU A 50 19.46 22.48 5.79
N ALA A 51 20.47 21.83 6.38
CA ALA A 51 20.59 20.39 6.35
C ALA A 51 19.36 19.72 6.97
N ASN A 52 18.87 20.22 8.11
CA ASN A 52 17.67 19.65 8.72
C ASN A 52 16.42 19.90 7.87
N ALA A 53 16.28 21.09 7.27
CA ALA A 53 15.18 21.39 6.36
C ALA A 53 15.17 20.43 5.15
N GLN A 54 16.33 20.20 4.55
CA GLN A 54 16.50 19.25 3.45
C GLN A 54 16.18 17.81 3.88
N TYR A 55 16.66 17.36 5.05
CA TYR A 55 16.33 16.04 5.59
C TYR A 55 14.82 15.84 5.72
N ILE A 56 14.12 16.80 6.35
CA ILE A 56 12.66 16.73 6.54
C ILE A 56 11.90 16.76 5.21
N LYS A 57 12.34 17.60 4.26
CA LYS A 57 11.77 17.64 2.92
C LYS A 57 11.85 16.26 2.24
N GLU A 58 12.97 15.57 2.36
CA GLU A 58 13.12 14.24 1.78
C GLU A 58 12.28 13.17 2.48
N ILE A 59 12.09 13.25 3.81
CA ILE A 59 11.15 12.37 4.52
C ILE A 59 9.72 12.54 4.00
N ILE A 60 9.29 13.79 3.77
CA ILE A 60 7.98 14.08 3.19
C ILE A 60 7.88 13.56 1.76
N PHE A 61 8.92 13.74 0.94
CA PHE A 61 8.99 13.18 -0.40
C PHE A 61 8.85 11.67 -0.43
N ARG A 62 9.59 10.96 0.44
CA ARG A 62 9.49 9.49 0.55
C ARG A 62 8.10 9.06 1.02
N SER A 63 7.51 9.77 1.99
CA SER A 63 6.15 9.51 2.50
C SER A 63 5.09 9.69 1.41
N HIS A 64 5.17 10.78 0.65
CA HIS A 64 4.27 11.07 -0.46
C HIS A 64 4.42 10.04 -1.58
N PHE A 65 5.66 9.74 -2.00
CA PHE A 65 5.93 8.75 -3.04
C PHE A 65 5.41 7.36 -2.64
N ALA A 66 5.70 6.91 -1.42
CA ALA A 66 5.24 5.61 -0.92
C ALA A 66 3.71 5.52 -0.88
N SER A 67 3.04 6.61 -0.49
CA SER A 67 1.57 6.66 -0.46
C SER A 67 0.93 6.68 -1.84
N MET A 68 1.47 7.46 -2.78
CA MET A 68 0.96 7.53 -4.15
C MET A 68 1.18 6.21 -4.90
N SER A 69 2.38 5.63 -4.77
CA SER A 69 2.71 4.38 -5.44
C SER A 69 1.97 3.18 -4.85
N SER A 70 1.72 3.12 -3.53
CA SER A 70 0.90 2.06 -2.94
C SER A 70 -0.54 2.09 -3.45
N ILE A 71 -1.16 3.27 -3.48
CA ILE A 71 -2.53 3.44 -4.02
C ILE A 71 -2.58 3.03 -5.49
N ALA A 72 -1.65 3.52 -6.32
CA ALA A 72 -1.60 3.20 -7.74
C ALA A 72 -1.44 1.69 -7.99
N LYS A 73 -0.44 1.07 -7.34
CA LYS A 73 -0.13 -0.35 -7.48
C LYS A 73 -1.29 -1.25 -7.02
N ASN A 74 -1.92 -0.92 -5.89
CA ASN A 74 -3.08 -1.68 -5.40
C ASN A 74 -4.29 -1.54 -6.34
N LEU A 75 -4.51 -0.36 -6.93
CA LEU A 75 -5.56 -0.16 -7.93
C LEU A 75 -5.30 -0.95 -9.22
N GLU A 76 -4.04 -1.05 -9.67
CA GLU A 76 -3.69 -1.87 -10.84
C GLU A 76 -4.02 -3.35 -10.65
N TRP A 77 -3.72 -3.92 -9.47
CA TRP A 77 -4.10 -5.30 -9.17
C TRP A 77 -5.62 -5.49 -9.11
N LEU A 78 -6.35 -4.54 -8.55
CA LEU A 78 -7.82 -4.55 -8.57
C LEU A 78 -8.39 -4.46 -9.99
N LYS A 79 -7.79 -3.65 -10.87
CA LYS A 79 -8.17 -3.60 -12.28
C LYS A 79 -7.90 -4.94 -12.98
N GLY A 80 -6.80 -5.62 -12.64
CA GLY A 80 -6.52 -6.98 -13.08
C GLY A 80 -7.58 -7.99 -12.63
N MET A 81 -8.02 -7.91 -11.37
CA MET A 81 -9.14 -8.71 -10.85
C MET A 81 -10.44 -8.40 -11.61
N LYS A 82 -10.78 -7.12 -11.81
CA LYS A 82 -11.97 -6.71 -12.57
C LYS A 82 -11.97 -7.28 -14.00
N PHE A 83 -10.88 -7.09 -14.74
CA PHE A 83 -10.76 -7.60 -16.10
C PHE A 83 -10.91 -9.12 -16.14
N SER A 84 -10.26 -9.83 -15.22
CA SER A 84 -10.33 -11.28 -15.13
C SER A 84 -11.74 -11.76 -14.78
N TYR A 85 -12.44 -11.06 -13.89
CA TYR A 85 -13.83 -11.34 -13.53
C TYR A 85 -14.78 -11.15 -14.71
N GLU A 86 -14.61 -10.07 -15.48
CA GLU A 86 -15.44 -9.76 -16.65
C GLU A 86 -15.31 -10.80 -17.77
N ASN A 87 -14.11 -11.39 -17.90
CA ASN A 87 -13.81 -12.38 -18.92
C ASN A 87 -13.86 -13.84 -18.41
N GLY A 88 -14.26 -14.06 -17.15
CA GLY A 88 -14.32 -15.41 -16.56
C GLY A 88 -12.97 -16.12 -16.46
N LEU A 89 -11.87 -15.38 -16.27
CA LEU A 89 -10.51 -15.92 -16.25
C LEU A 89 -10.05 -16.22 -14.81
N TYR A 90 -10.22 -17.46 -14.35
CA TYR A 90 -9.99 -17.83 -12.95
C TYR A 90 -8.52 -17.72 -12.50
N LEU A 91 -7.56 -18.20 -13.30
CA LEU A 91 -6.14 -18.12 -12.93
C LEU A 91 -5.62 -16.68 -12.90
N PRO A 92 -5.88 -15.82 -13.92
CA PRO A 92 -5.55 -14.40 -13.86
C PRO A 92 -6.21 -13.65 -12.69
N PHE A 93 -7.47 -13.99 -12.36
CA PHE A 93 -8.14 -13.43 -11.19
C PHE A 93 -7.40 -13.78 -9.90
N SER A 94 -7.09 -15.07 -9.72
CA SER A 94 -6.38 -15.60 -8.55
C SER A 94 -4.98 -15.00 -8.42
N SER A 95 -4.26 -14.84 -9.53
CA SER A 95 -2.94 -14.20 -9.58
C SER A 95 -3.00 -12.73 -9.18
N SER A 96 -4.01 -12.00 -9.67
CA SER A 96 -4.21 -10.58 -9.35
C SER A 96 -4.59 -10.40 -7.88
N MET A 97 -5.47 -11.25 -7.35
CA MET A 97 -5.85 -11.23 -5.93
C MET A 97 -4.68 -11.55 -5.01
N ARG A 98 -3.86 -12.56 -5.36
CA ARG A 98 -2.63 -12.90 -4.65
C ARG A 98 -1.67 -11.71 -4.59
N SER A 99 -1.46 -11.07 -5.74
CA SER A 99 -0.57 -9.91 -5.86
C SER A 99 -1.11 -8.68 -5.12
N LEU A 100 -2.44 -8.50 -5.06
CA LEU A 100 -3.06 -7.47 -4.23
C LEU A 100 -2.81 -7.71 -2.74
N ILE A 101 -2.92 -8.95 -2.25
CA ILE A 101 -2.61 -9.29 -0.85
C ILE A 101 -1.13 -9.01 -0.54
N GLU A 102 -0.21 -9.43 -1.42
CA GLU A 102 1.23 -9.16 -1.26
C GLU A 102 1.51 -7.64 -1.24
N SER A 103 0.92 -6.90 -2.18
CA SER A 103 1.09 -5.45 -2.28
C SER A 103 0.46 -4.71 -1.10
N THR A 104 -0.68 -5.19 -0.60
CA THR A 104 -1.33 -4.66 0.61
C THR A 104 -0.47 -4.90 1.83
N ALA A 105 0.06 -6.10 2.01
CA ALA A 105 0.89 -6.43 3.17
C ALA A 105 2.20 -5.62 3.20
N ASP A 106 2.86 -5.45 2.05
CA ASP A 106 4.08 -4.64 1.90
C ASP A 106 3.81 -3.14 2.18
N SER A 107 2.78 -2.57 1.55
CA SER A 107 2.41 -1.17 1.77
C SER A 107 1.86 -0.91 3.18
N PHE A 108 1.14 -1.85 3.77
CA PHE A 108 0.66 -1.76 5.16
C PHE A 108 1.84 -1.77 6.14
N ASP A 109 2.79 -2.67 5.98
CA ASP A 109 3.99 -2.72 6.84
C ASP A 109 4.77 -1.40 6.78
N ALA A 110 4.84 -0.78 5.60
CA ALA A 110 5.53 0.49 5.42
C ALA A 110 4.75 1.72 5.92
N LEU A 111 3.45 1.81 5.62
CA LEU A 111 2.69 3.06 5.74
C LEU A 111 1.81 3.15 7.00
N LEU A 112 1.60 2.05 7.73
CA LEU A 112 0.64 1.99 8.85
C LEU A 112 0.85 3.13 9.87
N HIS A 113 2.09 3.50 10.15
CA HIS A 113 2.42 4.50 11.17
C HIS A 113 2.82 5.86 10.60
N VAL A 114 3.08 5.96 9.29
CA VAL A 114 3.64 7.17 8.66
C VAL A 114 2.76 8.40 8.93
N GLY A 115 1.46 8.32 8.61
CA GLY A 115 0.54 9.44 8.84
C GLY A 115 0.46 9.86 10.32
N ILE A 116 0.50 8.90 11.24
CA ILE A 116 0.47 9.19 12.69
C ILE A 116 1.76 9.91 13.11
N THR A 117 2.92 9.35 12.79
CA THR A 117 4.23 9.95 13.13
C THR A 117 4.39 11.36 12.57
N LEU A 118 3.97 11.59 11.32
CA LEU A 118 4.01 12.92 10.71
C LEU A 118 3.06 13.90 11.41
N SER A 119 1.85 13.45 11.78
CA SER A 119 0.90 14.29 12.50
C SER A 119 1.40 14.68 13.89
N GLU A 120 2.00 13.74 14.63
CA GLU A 120 2.58 13.96 15.95
C GLU A 120 3.70 15.01 15.92
N HIS A 121 4.48 15.03 14.85
CA HIS A 121 5.60 15.96 14.68
C HIS A 121 5.24 17.21 13.88
N ASN A 122 3.99 17.39 13.43
CA ASN A 122 3.56 18.41 12.48
C ASN A 122 4.13 19.82 12.76
N ARG A 123 4.00 20.29 14.01
CA ARG A 123 4.51 21.62 14.41
C ARG A 123 6.02 21.74 14.24
N VAL A 124 6.77 20.72 14.63
CA VAL A 124 8.24 20.71 14.56
C VAL A 124 8.68 20.57 13.11
N LEU A 125 8.03 19.72 12.32
CA LEU A 125 8.31 19.56 10.89
C LEU A 125 8.15 20.89 10.13
N ASN A 126 7.04 21.59 10.33
CA ASN A 126 6.81 22.90 9.70
C ASN A 126 7.83 23.96 10.14
N LYS A 127 8.24 23.94 11.41
CA LYS A 127 9.32 24.80 11.88
C LYS A 127 10.65 24.48 11.17
N LYS A 128 11.00 23.19 11.05
CA LYS A 128 12.25 22.76 10.38
C LYS A 128 12.26 23.02 8.88
N LEU A 129 11.14 22.85 8.19
CA LEU A 129 11.00 23.22 6.77
C LEU A 129 11.26 24.71 6.52
N LYS A 130 10.98 25.57 7.50
CA LYS A 130 11.27 27.01 7.47
C LYS A 130 12.67 27.39 7.97
N LYS A 131 13.58 26.41 8.09
CA LYS A 131 14.93 26.58 8.66
C LYS A 131 14.91 27.13 10.09
N GLY A 132 13.88 26.77 10.85
CA GLY A 132 13.74 27.21 12.23
C GLY A 132 14.73 26.47 13.14
N GLY A 133 15.64 27.23 13.77
CA GLY A 133 16.69 26.72 14.65
C GLY A 133 16.27 25.80 15.80
N GLY A 134 17.26 25.20 16.45
CA GLY A 134 17.14 24.23 17.54
C GLY A 134 17.71 22.87 17.15
N ASP A 135 17.54 21.85 18.00
CA ASP A 135 18.17 20.54 17.82
C ASP A 135 17.84 19.89 16.47
N PHE A 136 18.80 19.14 15.93
CA PHE A 136 18.64 18.42 14.68
C PHE A 136 17.61 17.30 14.85
N LEU A 137 16.48 17.38 14.16
CA LEU A 137 15.44 16.36 14.19
C LEU A 137 15.79 15.22 13.23
N THR A 138 15.87 14.01 13.76
CA THR A 138 15.97 12.77 12.98
C THR A 138 14.67 11.96 13.11
N LEU A 139 14.30 11.26 12.05
CA LEU A 139 13.16 10.33 12.02
C LEU A 139 13.64 8.98 11.46
N THR A 140 14.73 8.45 12.01
CA THR A 140 15.46 7.31 11.43
C THR A 140 14.58 6.07 11.23
N GLU A 141 13.72 5.73 12.18
CA GLU A 141 12.81 4.57 12.01
C GLU A 141 11.84 4.77 10.83
N LEU A 142 11.29 5.98 10.69
CA LEU A 142 10.40 6.33 9.59
C LEU A 142 11.15 6.32 8.25
N GLU A 143 12.35 6.88 8.24
CA GLU A 143 13.24 6.92 7.08
C GLU A 143 13.57 5.51 6.59
N ASP A 144 14.02 4.64 7.49
CA ASP A 144 14.41 3.27 7.19
C ASP A 144 13.27 2.49 6.57
N VAL A 145 12.05 2.62 7.13
CA VAL A 145 10.85 1.96 6.61
C VAL A 145 10.48 2.47 5.22
N LEU A 146 10.57 3.78 4.98
CA LEU A 146 10.24 4.38 3.68
C LEU A 146 11.30 4.07 2.60
N ILE A 147 12.58 4.04 2.98
CA ILE A 147 13.67 3.58 2.11
C ILE A 147 13.44 2.11 1.77
N HIS A 148 13.10 1.29 2.76
CA HIS A 148 12.80 -0.13 2.55
C HIS A 148 11.67 -0.33 1.55
N TYR A 149 10.55 0.36 1.72
CA TYR A 149 9.44 0.28 0.76
C TYR A 149 9.85 0.59 -0.69
N SER A 150 10.72 1.58 -0.89
CA SER A 150 11.08 2.08 -2.22
C SER A 150 12.29 1.40 -2.86
N HIS A 151 13.20 0.84 -2.07
CA HIS A 151 14.49 0.32 -2.54
C HIS A 151 14.72 -1.16 -2.22
N ALA A 152 13.89 -1.78 -1.38
CA ALA A 152 14.07 -3.17 -1.02
C ALA A 152 13.99 -4.08 -2.25
N ARG A 153 15.02 -4.91 -2.42
CA ARG A 153 15.11 -5.89 -3.50
C ARG A 153 15.83 -7.14 -3.06
N ARG A 154 15.88 -8.12 -3.96
CA ARG A 154 16.77 -9.27 -3.79
C ARG A 154 18.22 -8.80 -3.88
N ILE A 155 19.00 -9.09 -2.85
CA ILE A 155 20.43 -8.80 -2.77
C ILE A 155 21.20 -10.04 -3.23
N GLY A 156 22.18 -9.83 -4.12
CA GLY A 156 23.03 -10.89 -4.65
C GLY A 156 23.95 -11.48 -3.58
N LYS A 157 24.46 -12.70 -3.81
CA LYS A 157 25.44 -13.31 -2.91
C LYS A 157 26.71 -12.46 -2.88
N GLY A 158 27.10 -11.97 -1.70
CA GLY A 158 28.30 -11.15 -1.50
C GLY A 158 28.13 -9.66 -1.84
N GLU A 159 26.93 -9.24 -2.27
CA GLU A 159 26.63 -7.83 -2.50
C GLU A 159 26.52 -7.09 -1.17
N LYS A 160 27.20 -5.95 -1.04
CA LYS A 160 27.09 -5.06 0.12
C LYS A 160 25.96 -4.06 -0.14
N ALA A 161 24.87 -4.19 0.60
CA ALA A 161 23.76 -3.24 0.58
C ALA A 161 23.29 -2.94 2.01
N PRO A 162 22.72 -1.75 2.27
CA PRO A 162 22.08 -1.46 3.57
C PRO A 162 21.00 -2.49 3.90
N THR A 163 20.74 -2.71 5.19
CA THR A 163 19.68 -3.62 5.65
C THR A 163 18.31 -3.22 5.12
N THR A 164 18.04 -1.92 5.02
CA THR A 164 16.82 -1.35 4.42
C THR A 164 16.64 -1.71 2.95
N HIS A 165 17.69 -2.13 2.23
CA HIS A 165 17.56 -2.50 0.81
C HIS A 165 17.31 -4.00 0.62
N LYS A 166 17.27 -4.78 1.70
CA LYS A 166 17.08 -6.23 1.65
C LYS A 166 15.60 -6.57 1.78
N ALA A 167 14.98 -7.01 0.69
CA ALA A 167 13.57 -7.43 0.72
C ALA A 167 13.32 -8.59 1.69
N LYS A 168 12.23 -8.46 2.47
CA LYS A 168 11.66 -9.59 3.22
C LYS A 168 10.98 -10.54 2.23
N GLN A 169 10.77 -11.78 2.65
CA GLN A 169 9.95 -12.71 1.89
C GLN A 169 8.48 -12.27 1.94
N PRO A 170 7.69 -12.43 0.85
CA PRO A 170 6.29 -12.00 0.81
C PRO A 170 5.46 -12.52 1.99
N TYR A 171 5.67 -13.78 2.40
CA TYR A 171 4.94 -14.39 3.51
C TYR A 171 5.19 -13.69 4.86
N GLU A 172 6.34 -13.04 5.05
CA GLU A 172 6.68 -12.34 6.30
C GLU A 172 5.80 -11.10 6.46
N TYR A 173 5.56 -10.35 5.37
CA TYR A 173 4.64 -9.22 5.37
C TYR A 173 3.20 -9.67 5.63
N ILE A 174 2.76 -10.76 4.99
CA ILE A 174 1.38 -11.23 5.12
C ILE A 174 1.11 -11.74 6.54
N LYS A 175 2.07 -12.46 7.15
CA LYS A 175 1.97 -12.84 8.57
C LYS A 175 1.94 -11.63 9.51
N SER A 176 2.72 -10.59 9.21
CA SER A 176 2.68 -9.32 9.95
C SER A 176 1.29 -8.69 9.85
N LEU A 177 0.72 -8.63 8.64
CA LEU A 177 -0.64 -8.13 8.40
C LEU A 177 -1.69 -8.90 9.22
N ASP A 178 -1.70 -10.24 9.15
CA ASP A 178 -2.62 -11.09 9.92
C ASP A 178 -2.48 -10.83 11.42
N SER A 179 -1.23 -10.81 11.94
CA SER A 179 -0.99 -10.60 13.38
C SER A 179 -1.46 -9.23 13.89
N LYS A 180 -1.35 -8.18 13.06
CA LYS A 180 -1.71 -6.81 13.43
C LYS A 180 -3.21 -6.52 13.26
N THR A 181 -3.90 -7.29 12.42
CA THR A 181 -5.31 -7.05 12.07
C THR A 181 -6.27 -8.10 12.64
N GLY A 182 -5.76 -9.27 13.04
CA GLY A 182 -6.57 -10.42 13.44
C GLY A 182 -7.21 -11.16 12.27
N GLN A 183 -6.92 -10.76 11.02
CA GLN A 183 -7.47 -11.37 9.82
C GLN A 183 -6.67 -12.60 9.38
N LYS A 184 -7.22 -13.35 8.41
CA LYS A 184 -6.67 -14.60 7.90
C LYS A 184 -6.22 -14.50 6.43
N PHE A 185 -5.51 -13.43 6.06
CA PHE A 185 -5.04 -13.25 4.69
C PHE A 185 -3.98 -14.30 4.30
N TYR A 186 -3.21 -14.82 5.26
CA TYR A 186 -2.22 -15.85 4.98
C TYR A 186 -2.83 -17.17 4.49
N GLU A 187 -4.00 -17.55 5.01
CA GLU A 187 -4.73 -18.75 4.57
C GLU A 187 -5.17 -18.61 3.11
N LEU A 188 -5.83 -17.50 2.78
CA LEU A 188 -6.25 -17.17 1.43
C LEU A 188 -5.04 -17.06 0.47
N TYR A 189 -3.97 -16.40 0.89
CA TYR A 189 -2.73 -16.32 0.14
C TYR A 189 -2.17 -17.71 -0.21
N GLY A 190 -2.19 -18.63 0.74
CA GLY A 190 -1.77 -20.01 0.55
C GLY A 190 -2.60 -20.73 -0.52
N GLU A 191 -3.92 -20.61 -0.46
CA GLU A 191 -4.83 -21.17 -1.47
C GLU A 191 -4.54 -20.59 -2.87
N LEU A 192 -4.39 -19.27 -2.97
CA LEU A 192 -4.10 -18.60 -4.24
C LEU A 192 -2.74 -19.03 -4.81
N CYS A 193 -1.73 -19.26 -3.96
CA CYS A 193 -0.43 -19.79 -4.39
C CYS A 193 -0.55 -21.18 -5.02
N GLN A 194 -1.42 -22.07 -4.50
CA GLN A 194 -1.65 -23.39 -5.09
C GLN A 194 -2.33 -23.32 -6.46
N LEU A 195 -3.04 -22.22 -6.75
CA LEU A 195 -3.66 -21.99 -8.06
C LEU A 195 -2.65 -21.41 -9.07
N THR A 196 -1.75 -20.55 -8.62
CA THR A 196 -0.89 -19.75 -9.52
C THR A 196 0.51 -20.32 -9.74
N HIS A 197 0.96 -21.24 -8.89
CA HIS A 197 2.23 -21.95 -9.07
C HIS A 197 2.01 -23.34 -9.67
N PRO A 198 3.08 -24.00 -10.18
CA PRO A 198 3.01 -25.39 -10.61
C PRO A 198 2.63 -26.32 -9.44
N ALA A 199 1.34 -26.50 -9.25
CA ALA A 199 0.73 -27.33 -8.23
C ALA A 199 -0.51 -28.00 -8.82
N ALA A 200 -0.88 -29.15 -8.25
CA ALA A 200 -2.00 -29.94 -8.76
C ALA A 200 -3.28 -29.11 -8.85
N GLN A 201 -3.55 -28.26 -7.87
CA GLN A 201 -4.77 -27.43 -7.82
C GLN A 201 -4.88 -26.45 -9.01
N GLY A 202 -3.75 -25.92 -9.50
CA GLY A 202 -3.68 -25.09 -10.70
C GLY A 202 -4.04 -25.82 -12.00
N VAL A 203 -4.01 -27.16 -12.04
CA VAL A 203 -4.46 -27.97 -13.19
C VAL A 203 -5.82 -28.60 -12.93
N LEU A 204 -6.00 -29.19 -11.74
CA LEU A 204 -7.19 -29.91 -11.31
C LEU A 204 -8.45 -29.03 -11.32
N HIS A 205 -8.32 -27.71 -11.24
CA HIS A 205 -9.47 -26.83 -11.41
C HIS A 205 -10.15 -27.00 -12.78
N MET A 206 -9.47 -27.48 -13.81
CA MET A 206 -10.04 -27.80 -15.13
C MET A 206 -10.51 -29.25 -15.27
N MET A 207 -10.43 -30.05 -14.19
CA MET A 207 -10.82 -31.46 -14.17
C MET A 207 -11.89 -31.74 -13.12
N PRO A 208 -13.14 -31.23 -13.26
CA PRO A 208 -14.20 -31.58 -12.32
C PRO A 208 -14.50 -33.08 -12.36
N ALA A 209 -14.79 -33.65 -11.19
CA ALA A 209 -15.16 -35.05 -11.04
C ALA A 209 -16.64 -35.26 -11.43
N ILE A 210 -16.90 -36.32 -12.19
CA ILE A 210 -18.22 -36.90 -12.44
C ILE A 210 -18.49 -38.00 -11.41
N SER A 211 -17.46 -38.80 -11.12
CA SER A 211 -17.43 -39.85 -10.10
C SER A 211 -16.02 -39.96 -9.52
N ASP A 212 -15.79 -40.88 -8.57
CA ASP A 212 -14.47 -41.04 -7.92
C ASP A 212 -13.34 -41.39 -8.90
N SER A 213 -13.67 -41.94 -10.07
CA SER A 213 -12.72 -42.36 -11.10
C SER A 213 -12.89 -41.66 -12.44
N GLU A 214 -13.90 -40.80 -12.59
CA GLU A 214 -14.23 -40.15 -13.86
C GLU A 214 -14.18 -38.64 -13.72
N PHE A 215 -13.48 -38.01 -14.64
CA PHE A 215 -13.31 -36.55 -14.71
C PHE A 215 -13.59 -36.11 -16.14
N PHE A 216 -14.05 -34.88 -16.31
CA PHE A 216 -14.10 -34.24 -17.62
C PHE A 216 -13.25 -32.99 -17.63
N PHE A 217 -12.81 -32.58 -18.82
CA PHE A 217 -12.12 -31.31 -18.99
C PHE A 217 -13.14 -30.17 -19.09
N ASP A 218 -12.99 -29.14 -18.25
CA ASP A 218 -13.82 -27.93 -18.31
C ASP A 218 -13.04 -26.65 -17.99
N GLU A 219 -12.81 -25.87 -19.04
CA GLU A 219 -12.19 -24.55 -18.99
C GLU A 219 -13.21 -23.41 -18.84
N ARG A 220 -14.52 -23.68 -18.93
CA ARG A 220 -15.54 -22.63 -19.10
C ARG A 220 -16.11 -22.09 -17.80
N CYS A 221 -16.00 -22.83 -16.69
CA CYS A 221 -16.58 -22.43 -15.39
C CYS A 221 -15.72 -21.42 -14.59
N GLY A 222 -14.94 -20.57 -15.27
CA GLY A 222 -14.01 -19.67 -14.58
C GLY A 222 -14.73 -18.59 -13.78
N LYS A 223 -15.87 -18.10 -14.27
CA LYS A 223 -16.69 -17.09 -13.58
C LYS A 223 -17.27 -17.63 -12.27
N GLU A 224 -17.89 -18.80 -12.31
CA GLU A 224 -18.50 -19.45 -11.14
C GLU A 224 -17.44 -19.78 -10.08
N LYS A 225 -16.23 -20.19 -10.50
CA LYS A 225 -15.09 -20.41 -9.60
C LYS A 225 -14.65 -19.12 -8.90
N ILE A 226 -14.62 -18.00 -9.62
CA ILE A 226 -14.33 -16.68 -9.03
C ILE A 226 -15.42 -16.30 -8.02
N GLU A 227 -16.69 -16.44 -8.38
CA GLU A 227 -17.82 -16.11 -7.50
C GLU A 227 -17.82 -16.98 -6.24
N LEU A 228 -17.49 -18.28 -6.35
CA LEU A 228 -17.35 -19.16 -5.20
C LEU A 228 -16.18 -18.74 -4.29
N LEU A 229 -15.03 -18.37 -4.89
CA LEU A 229 -13.87 -17.86 -4.15
C LEU A 229 -14.22 -16.57 -3.40
N LEU A 230 -14.89 -15.62 -4.06
CA LEU A 230 -15.35 -14.38 -3.46
C LEU A 230 -16.37 -14.64 -2.34
N LYS A 231 -17.36 -15.51 -2.56
CA LYS A 231 -18.36 -15.86 -1.56
C LYS A 231 -17.73 -16.47 -0.30
N ARG A 232 -16.73 -17.34 -0.45
CA ARG A 232 -15.98 -17.94 0.66
C ARG A 232 -15.18 -16.92 1.47
N ASN A 233 -14.71 -15.85 0.81
CA ASN A 233 -13.83 -14.84 1.40
C ASN A 233 -14.48 -13.46 1.54
N LYS A 234 -15.81 -13.39 1.45
CA LYS A 234 -16.56 -12.11 1.40
C LYS A 234 -16.25 -11.18 2.58
N ASP A 235 -16.00 -11.75 3.75
CA ASP A 235 -15.78 -11.00 4.99
C ASP A 235 -14.34 -10.42 5.05
N LEU A 236 -13.40 -10.97 4.28
CA LEU A 236 -12.03 -10.45 4.17
C LEU A 236 -11.89 -9.29 3.17
N MET A 237 -12.82 -9.17 2.21
CA MET A 237 -12.71 -8.19 1.12
C MET A 237 -12.75 -6.73 1.60
N PRO A 238 -13.69 -6.31 2.47
CA PRO A 238 -13.69 -4.93 2.97
C PRO A 238 -12.38 -4.56 3.67
N ASP A 239 -11.85 -5.48 4.48
CA ASP A 239 -10.63 -5.27 5.23
C ASP A 239 -9.40 -5.23 4.31
N LEU A 240 -9.32 -6.10 3.30
CA LEU A 240 -8.26 -6.05 2.30
C LEU A 240 -8.19 -4.67 1.64
N ILE A 241 -9.34 -4.14 1.23
CA ILE A 241 -9.43 -2.81 0.59
C ILE A 241 -9.09 -1.69 1.56
N ALA A 242 -9.59 -1.76 2.80
CA ALA A 242 -9.27 -0.78 3.82
C ALA A 242 -7.76 -0.74 4.11
N PHE A 243 -7.10 -1.90 4.26
CA PHE A 243 -5.66 -1.98 4.49
C PHE A 243 -4.83 -1.63 3.26
N ALA A 244 -5.34 -1.88 2.05
CA ALA A 244 -4.68 -1.50 0.80
C ALA A 244 -4.60 0.01 0.60
N PHE A 245 -5.64 0.75 1.02
CA PHE A 245 -5.75 2.18 0.68
C PHE A 245 -5.66 3.14 1.86
N ASN A 246 -6.20 2.80 3.03
CA ASN A 246 -6.26 3.75 4.15
C ASN A 246 -4.88 4.25 4.60
N PRO A 247 -3.82 3.43 4.71
CA PRO A 247 -2.51 3.93 5.13
C PRO A 247 -1.93 5.01 4.20
N GLY A 248 -2.03 4.79 2.87
CA GLY A 248 -1.60 5.77 1.87
C GLY A 248 -2.48 7.02 1.86
N LEU A 249 -3.80 6.83 1.84
CA LEU A 249 -4.77 7.93 1.84
C LEU A 249 -4.64 8.81 3.10
N LEU A 250 -4.47 8.20 4.27
CA LEU A 250 -4.28 8.89 5.55
C LEU A 250 -2.99 9.71 5.53
N THR A 251 -1.89 9.12 5.04
CA THR A 251 -0.62 9.82 4.93
C THR A 251 -0.76 11.04 4.03
N LEU A 252 -1.32 10.90 2.83
CA LEU A 252 -1.56 12.03 1.93
C LEU A 252 -2.44 13.11 2.56
N LYS A 253 -3.47 12.73 3.33
CA LYS A 253 -4.33 13.68 4.04
C LYS A 253 -3.55 14.45 5.11
N VAL A 254 -2.66 13.79 5.85
CA VAL A 254 -1.78 14.46 6.84
C VAL A 254 -0.79 15.41 6.16
N LEU A 255 -0.25 15.04 4.99
CA LEU A 255 0.69 15.89 4.25
C LEU A 255 0.12 17.25 3.85
N ASN A 256 -1.21 17.38 3.71
CA ASN A 256 -1.88 18.66 3.47
C ASN A 256 -1.67 19.69 4.61
N HIS A 257 -1.22 19.26 5.78
CA HIS A 257 -0.95 20.12 6.93
C HIS A 257 0.53 20.52 7.07
N LEU A 258 1.41 20.00 6.20
CA LEU A 258 2.83 20.35 6.17
C LEU A 258 3.11 21.47 5.14
N ASP A 259 4.10 22.31 5.43
CA ASP A 259 4.52 23.46 4.61
C ASP A 259 5.32 23.02 3.36
N LEU A 260 4.82 22.02 2.62
CA LEU A 260 5.40 21.52 1.37
C LEU A 260 4.28 21.22 0.36
N SER A 261 3.77 22.28 -0.28
CA SER A 261 2.59 22.24 -1.16
C SER A 261 2.73 21.32 -2.36
N SER A 262 3.95 21.03 -2.82
CA SER A 262 4.19 20.07 -3.90
C SER A 262 3.77 18.64 -3.55
N CYS A 263 3.56 18.32 -2.26
CA CYS A 263 3.07 17.04 -1.77
C CYS A 263 1.62 17.09 -1.26
N HIS A 264 0.89 18.18 -1.53
CA HIS A 264 -0.52 18.28 -1.15
C HIS A 264 -1.42 17.52 -2.13
N SER A 265 -2.53 17.02 -1.60
CA SER A 265 -3.66 16.48 -2.34
C SER A 265 -4.91 17.30 -2.01
N GLU A 266 -5.25 18.25 -2.87
CA GLU A 266 -6.41 19.14 -2.68
C GLU A 266 -7.72 18.37 -2.52
N TYR A 267 -7.88 17.30 -3.29
CA TYR A 267 -9.05 16.44 -3.22
C TYR A 267 -9.26 15.86 -1.82
N LEU A 268 -8.18 15.43 -1.14
CA LEU A 268 -8.28 14.84 0.20
C LEU A 268 -8.57 15.85 1.31
N LYS A 269 -8.52 17.16 1.06
CA LYS A 269 -8.92 18.18 2.04
C LYS A 269 -10.41 18.09 2.37
N ILE A 270 -11.25 17.79 1.36
CA ILE A 270 -12.71 17.76 1.48
C ILE A 270 -13.28 16.37 1.82
N VAL A 271 -12.49 15.30 1.73
CA VAL A 271 -12.97 13.94 2.02
C VAL A 271 -13.02 13.70 3.53
N ASN A 272 -14.16 13.20 4.03
CA ASN A 272 -14.35 12.90 5.44
C ASN A 272 -13.71 11.56 5.82
N PHE A 273 -12.79 11.58 6.79
CA PHE A 273 -12.06 10.40 7.29
C PHE A 273 -12.47 10.04 8.73
N ASP A 274 -13.55 10.60 9.27
CA ASP A 274 -13.92 10.47 10.68
C ASP A 274 -14.32 9.05 11.10
N ALA A 275 -14.65 8.20 10.13
CA ALA A 275 -14.85 6.77 10.35
C ALA A 275 -13.53 5.98 10.53
N ILE A 276 -12.36 6.59 10.25
CA ILE A 276 -11.05 5.95 10.35
C ILE A 276 -10.42 6.30 11.71
N PRO A 277 -10.27 5.34 12.65
CA PRO A 277 -9.74 5.63 13.98
C PRO A 277 -8.34 6.27 13.98
N ALA A 278 -7.49 5.86 13.02
CA ALA A 278 -6.16 6.44 12.86
C ALA A 278 -6.22 7.94 12.48
N TRP A 279 -7.19 8.36 11.68
CA TRP A 279 -7.40 9.77 11.38
C TRP A 279 -7.82 10.57 12.61
N LEU A 280 -8.70 10.01 13.44
CA LEU A 280 -9.10 10.66 14.71
C LEU A 280 -7.90 10.90 15.63
N ARG A 281 -6.88 10.04 15.59
CA ARG A 281 -5.61 10.28 16.29
C ARG A 281 -4.81 11.40 15.63
N CYS A 282 -4.65 11.39 14.31
CA CYS A 282 -3.94 12.44 13.59
C CYS A 282 -4.54 13.83 13.84
N LYS A 283 -5.87 13.95 13.80
CA LYS A 283 -6.61 15.20 14.07
C LYS A 283 -6.21 15.86 15.38
N LYS A 284 -6.05 15.08 16.46
CA LYS A 284 -5.64 15.58 17.77
C LYS A 284 -4.27 16.25 17.74
N HIS A 285 -3.32 15.74 16.95
CA HIS A 285 -1.99 16.33 16.82
C HIS A 285 -1.95 17.51 15.83
N LEU A 286 -2.86 17.50 14.86
CA LEU A 286 -3.00 18.56 13.86
C LEU A 286 -3.82 19.77 14.36
N ASN A 287 -4.55 19.62 15.48
CA ASN A 287 -5.50 20.61 16.02
C ASN A 287 -6.62 20.96 15.02
N VAL A 288 -7.20 19.95 14.37
CA VAL A 288 -8.33 20.07 13.42
C VAL A 288 -9.45 19.07 13.73
#